data_AF-A0A6C1PEX6-F1
#
_entry.id   AF-A0A6C1PEX6-F1
#
_cell.length_a   1.000
_cell.length_b   1.000
_cell.length_c   1.000
_cell.angle_alpha   90.00
_cell.angle_beta   90.00
_cell.angle_gamma   90.00
#
_symmetry.space_group_name_H-M   'P 1'
#
loop_
_entity.id
_entity.type
_entity.pdbx_description
1 polymer ?
#
loop_
_entity_poly.entity_id
_entity_poly.type
_entity_poly.pdbx_seq_one_letter_code
_entity_poly.pdbx_strand_id
1 'polypeptide(L)'
;MQAIDNARSVAFRGVKLNLPWNSYRVHPSLTRHAATMERPEFWQRLISYLAECGFNALTLWAIHPWSLMVRPDRWPDACAFDDAELARWQRLWRTIFTTGAANGIDVIPVCFNIFVSPELARARGLAPYSADLSNGYYGDGDYSEEVRAYNRDALIQVIDTYPQIGGIGVSQNERMDGVPLETWQRWIADTYFDIAERHLADKTFIVRAHTRPKPEMTRAAIESYPGRLPARTLVDVKFNWSHGHATPEFHYMHEGASDAPLYDPPPTRYKLVYTVRNEDFFGLDYGCTDFMRELIAANARPDTAGFIIGSECLIPADEFVVKPGVTARDRGWEYLFERQPLFWCGWGTLLRDPSASDAKIAERIAAVTAGPNGPTIAAPDALLEAANRACRTANRIASSIASTWDFTLYTEGLIKGARQEWFGQPFDDSSPLIGIGELADARPLDPGWARIRDWVASESGDDGGDRIAPAERIAALEADCHRAIELLDALGRTPAASPIDEYERASIRAWALLGLCFARRIAAAVALCVRDAGSPKDAAEAAAEGEAAADVTAELARARAFYADLCDTLDPWIPAPYDLLHLGDNFNRAEYRVGIDRFHHRSVLGLMDEEIER
;
A
#
# COMPACT_ATOMS: atom_id res chain seq x y z
N MET A 1 31.45 -13.09 -11.08
CA MET A 1 30.05 -12.69 -10.85
C MET A 1 29.34 -12.76 -12.19
N GLN A 2 28.73 -13.91 -12.51
CA GLN A 2 28.04 -14.11 -13.78
C GLN A 2 26.73 -13.32 -13.73
N ALA A 3 26.52 -12.44 -14.70
CA ALA A 3 25.27 -11.73 -14.92
C ALA A 3 24.15 -12.77 -15.07
N ILE A 4 23.29 -12.85 -14.06
CA ILE A 4 22.04 -13.59 -14.13
C ILE A 4 21.13 -12.80 -15.07
N ASP A 5 20.48 -13.53 -15.97
CA ASP A 5 19.58 -13.07 -17.02
C ASP A 5 18.39 -12.30 -16.41
N ASN A 6 18.57 -10.99 -16.17
CA ASN A 6 17.58 -10.05 -15.63
C ASN A 6 16.37 -9.79 -16.57
N ALA A 7 16.27 -10.53 -17.67
CA ALA A 7 15.26 -10.34 -18.72
C ALA A 7 14.00 -11.22 -18.56
N ARG A 8 13.84 -11.93 -17.43
CA ARG A 8 12.65 -12.77 -17.21
C ARG A 8 11.50 -11.96 -16.62
N SER A 9 10.37 -11.99 -17.30
CA SER A 9 9.10 -11.44 -16.81
C SER A 9 8.75 -11.99 -15.43
N VAL A 10 8.29 -11.13 -14.52
CA VAL A 10 7.75 -11.55 -13.23
C VAL A 10 6.47 -12.35 -13.48
N ALA A 11 6.40 -13.56 -12.93
CA ALA A 11 5.33 -14.51 -13.23
C ALA A 11 3.97 -14.05 -12.70
N PHE A 12 3.94 -13.51 -11.48
CA PHE A 12 2.74 -13.01 -10.82
C PHE A 12 2.79 -11.50 -10.65
N ARG A 13 1.93 -10.79 -11.39
CA ARG A 13 1.86 -9.32 -11.44
C ARG A 13 0.45 -8.94 -11.00
N GLY A 14 0.26 -8.99 -9.69
CA GLY A 14 -1.03 -8.85 -9.04
C GLY A 14 -1.36 -7.42 -8.67
N VAL A 15 -2.64 -7.12 -8.61
CA VAL A 15 -3.19 -5.93 -7.97
C VAL A 15 -4.00 -6.34 -6.75
N LYS A 16 -3.89 -5.59 -5.65
CA LYS A 16 -4.76 -5.69 -4.47
C LYS A 16 -5.90 -4.69 -4.58
N LEU A 17 -7.12 -5.19 -4.39
CA LEU A 17 -8.31 -4.36 -4.30
C LEU A 17 -9.21 -4.87 -3.16
N ASN A 18 -9.52 -4.00 -2.20
CA ASN A 18 -10.49 -4.28 -1.16
C ASN A 18 -11.91 -4.06 -1.70
N LEU A 19 -12.79 -5.02 -1.48
CA LEU A 19 -14.20 -4.87 -1.81
C LEU A 19 -14.89 -4.01 -0.73
N PRO A 20 -15.77 -3.08 -1.12
CA PRO A 20 -16.53 -2.27 -0.19
C PRO A 20 -17.62 -3.09 0.51
N TRP A 21 -17.93 -4.28 -0.03
CA TRP A 21 -18.89 -5.22 0.54
C TRP A 21 -18.17 -6.28 1.37
N ASN A 22 -18.70 -6.58 2.56
CA ASN A 22 -18.02 -7.43 3.55
C ASN A 22 -16.58 -6.94 3.81
N SER A 23 -16.40 -5.62 3.81
CA SER A 23 -15.10 -4.99 4.01
C SER A 23 -14.57 -5.31 5.39
N TYR A 24 -13.27 -5.55 5.45
CA TYR A 24 -12.50 -5.74 6.69
C TYR A 24 -12.53 -4.50 7.60
N ARG A 25 -12.75 -3.31 7.02
CA ARG A 25 -12.81 -2.00 7.69
C ARG A 25 -14.01 -1.18 7.23
N VAL A 26 -14.49 -0.25 8.05
CA VAL A 26 -15.66 0.58 7.73
C VAL A 26 -15.38 2.06 8.00
N HIS A 27 -15.38 2.83 6.92
CA HIS A 27 -15.17 4.28 6.92
C HIS A 27 -15.70 4.90 5.62
N PRO A 28 -16.10 6.18 5.61
CA PRO A 28 -16.58 6.85 4.40
C PRO A 28 -15.64 6.73 3.19
N SER A 29 -14.32 6.74 3.41
CA SER A 29 -13.32 6.57 2.34
C SER A 29 -13.36 5.17 1.69
N LEU A 30 -13.87 4.16 2.37
CA LEU A 30 -14.03 2.80 1.83
C LEU A 30 -15.43 2.55 1.29
N THR A 31 -16.46 2.93 2.05
CA THR A 31 -17.86 2.56 1.74
C THR A 31 -18.42 3.31 0.54
N ARG A 32 -17.88 4.49 0.21
CA ARG A 32 -18.37 5.31 -0.91
C ARG A 32 -18.36 4.57 -2.25
N HIS A 33 -17.42 3.65 -2.42
CA HIS A 33 -17.16 2.94 -3.67
C HIS A 33 -18.21 1.89 -4.02
N ALA A 34 -19.09 1.52 -3.08
CA ALA A 34 -20.06 0.44 -3.26
C ALA A 34 -20.91 0.60 -4.52
N ALA A 35 -21.51 1.79 -4.71
CA ALA A 35 -22.38 2.04 -5.86
C ALA A 35 -21.62 1.94 -7.19
N THR A 36 -20.38 2.46 -7.25
CA THR A 36 -19.56 2.38 -8.46
C THR A 36 -19.15 0.95 -8.77
N MET A 37 -18.77 0.18 -7.75
CA MET A 37 -18.30 -1.19 -7.91
C MET A 37 -19.44 -2.19 -8.18
N GLU A 38 -20.70 -1.82 -7.94
CA GLU A 38 -21.85 -2.62 -8.38
C GLU A 38 -22.11 -2.52 -9.90
N ARG A 39 -21.44 -1.59 -10.60
CA ARG A 39 -21.58 -1.39 -12.05
C ARG A 39 -20.65 -2.31 -12.84
N PRO A 40 -21.15 -3.17 -13.74
CA PRO A 40 -20.32 -4.01 -14.59
C PRO A 40 -19.29 -3.23 -15.44
N GLU A 41 -19.64 -2.02 -15.87
CA GLU A 41 -18.80 -1.15 -16.70
C GLU A 41 -17.52 -0.70 -15.98
N PHE A 42 -17.59 -0.50 -14.66
CA PHE A 42 -16.41 -0.19 -13.84
C PHE A 42 -15.39 -1.32 -13.93
N TRP A 43 -15.82 -2.57 -13.73
CA TRP A 43 -14.95 -3.74 -13.78
C TRP A 43 -14.37 -3.98 -15.16
N GLN A 44 -15.18 -3.80 -16.20
CA GLN A 44 -14.71 -3.88 -17.58
C GLN A 44 -13.58 -2.90 -17.85
N ARG A 45 -13.72 -1.66 -17.38
CA ARG A 45 -12.71 -0.61 -17.59
C ARG A 45 -11.48 -0.82 -16.73
N LEU A 46 -11.63 -1.11 -15.44
CA LEU A 46 -10.51 -1.39 -14.53
C LEU A 46 -9.66 -2.57 -15.03
N ILE A 47 -10.28 -3.72 -15.31
CA ILE A 47 -9.55 -4.93 -15.70
C ILE A 47 -8.83 -4.74 -17.03
N SER A 48 -9.47 -4.10 -18.01
CA SER A 48 -8.83 -3.81 -19.31
C SER A 48 -7.65 -2.86 -19.13
N TYR A 49 -7.81 -1.80 -18.34
CA TYR A 49 -6.74 -0.85 -18.02
C TYR A 49 -5.53 -1.52 -17.35
N LEU A 50 -5.77 -2.37 -16.35
CA LEU A 50 -4.71 -3.12 -15.66
C LEU A 50 -3.97 -4.08 -16.62
N ALA A 51 -4.70 -4.78 -17.49
CA ALA A 51 -4.12 -5.65 -18.50
C ALA A 51 -3.26 -4.87 -19.50
N GLU A 52 -3.72 -3.72 -19.96
CA GLU A 52 -2.96 -2.84 -20.84
C GLU A 52 -1.68 -2.34 -20.17
N CYS A 53 -1.72 -1.90 -18.91
CA CYS A 53 -0.51 -1.52 -18.15
C CYS A 53 0.45 -2.72 -17.96
N GLY A 54 -0.05 -3.95 -17.88
CA GLY A 54 0.76 -5.18 -17.93
C GLY A 54 0.55 -6.17 -16.79
N PHE A 55 -0.43 -5.95 -15.92
CA PHE A 55 -0.78 -6.89 -14.86
C PHE A 55 -1.43 -8.16 -15.41
N ASN A 56 -1.40 -9.25 -14.65
CA ASN A 56 -2.05 -10.53 -15.00
C ASN A 56 -2.86 -11.15 -13.86
N ALA A 57 -2.98 -10.46 -12.72
CA ALA A 57 -3.83 -10.92 -11.63
C ALA A 57 -4.48 -9.74 -10.91
N LEU A 58 -5.70 -9.97 -10.44
CA LEU A 58 -6.47 -9.04 -9.61
C LEU A 58 -6.98 -9.80 -8.38
N THR A 59 -6.46 -9.46 -7.21
CA THR A 59 -6.86 -10.05 -5.93
C THR A 59 -7.95 -9.20 -5.29
N LEU A 60 -9.10 -9.81 -4.97
CA LEU A 60 -10.28 -9.14 -4.43
C LEU A 60 -10.49 -9.54 -2.97
N TRP A 61 -10.26 -8.61 -2.05
CA TRP A 61 -10.20 -8.91 -0.61
C TRP A 61 -11.50 -8.52 0.07
N ALA A 62 -12.08 -9.45 0.83
CA ALA A 62 -13.24 -9.23 1.69
C ALA A 62 -13.20 -10.22 2.85
N ILE A 63 -13.87 -9.92 3.96
CA ILE A 63 -13.96 -10.83 5.12
C ILE A 63 -14.49 -12.19 4.68
N HIS A 64 -15.64 -12.22 4.02
CA HIS A 64 -16.31 -13.45 3.60
C HIS A 64 -17.18 -13.24 2.35
N PRO A 65 -16.62 -13.38 1.13
CA PRO A 65 -17.34 -12.98 -0.09
C PRO A 65 -18.33 -14.02 -0.63
N TRP A 66 -18.33 -15.26 -0.14
CA TRP A 66 -19.00 -16.40 -0.81
C TRP A 66 -20.53 -16.25 -0.89
N SER A 67 -21.18 -15.77 0.17
CA SER A 67 -22.63 -15.55 0.18
C SER A 67 -23.09 -14.41 -0.73
N LEU A 68 -22.15 -13.57 -1.21
CA LEU A 68 -22.45 -12.54 -2.21
C LEU A 68 -22.52 -13.10 -3.64
N MET A 69 -22.09 -14.35 -3.83
CA MET A 69 -21.94 -14.98 -5.15
C MET A 69 -22.96 -16.11 -5.36
N VAL A 70 -23.26 -16.87 -4.30
CA VAL A 70 -24.13 -18.04 -4.37
C VAL A 70 -25.08 -18.07 -3.17
N ARG A 71 -26.22 -18.74 -3.33
CA ARG A 71 -27.02 -19.25 -2.22
C ARG A 71 -26.57 -20.69 -1.96
N PRO A 72 -25.80 -20.98 -0.90
CA PRO A 72 -25.24 -22.32 -0.74
C PRO A 72 -26.34 -23.38 -0.54
N ASP A 73 -26.28 -24.50 -1.26
CA ASP A 73 -27.39 -25.46 -1.34
C ASP A 73 -27.74 -26.09 0.02
N ARG A 74 -26.72 -26.40 0.84
CA ARG A 74 -26.86 -26.94 2.20
C ARG A 74 -27.11 -25.86 3.26
N TRP A 75 -26.95 -24.58 2.88
CA TRP A 75 -27.00 -23.43 3.77
C TRP A 75 -27.79 -22.27 3.13
N PRO A 76 -29.05 -22.49 2.71
CA PRO A 76 -29.81 -21.47 1.99
C PRO A 76 -30.08 -20.22 2.83
N ASP A 77 -30.11 -20.38 4.16
CA ASP A 77 -30.22 -19.33 5.16
C ASP A 77 -28.95 -18.46 5.32
N ALA A 78 -27.86 -18.80 4.62
CA ALA A 78 -26.67 -17.97 4.54
C ALA A 78 -26.78 -16.83 3.51
N CYS A 79 -27.81 -16.83 2.65
CA CYS A 79 -27.97 -15.84 1.58
C CYS A 79 -28.91 -14.71 2.02
N ALA A 80 -28.42 -13.47 1.94
CA ALA A 80 -29.19 -12.26 2.27
C ALA A 80 -30.20 -11.86 1.18
N PHE A 81 -30.05 -12.40 -0.02
CA PHE A 81 -30.71 -11.89 -1.22
C PHE A 81 -31.93 -12.71 -1.61
N ASP A 82 -32.95 -12.00 -2.09
CA ASP A 82 -34.00 -12.63 -2.88
C ASP A 82 -33.46 -13.12 -4.24
N ASP A 83 -34.30 -13.83 -5.01
CA ASP A 83 -33.87 -14.41 -6.28
C ASP A 83 -33.46 -13.36 -7.33
N ALA A 84 -34.09 -12.18 -7.33
CA ALA A 84 -33.81 -11.12 -8.29
C ALA A 84 -32.49 -10.40 -7.95
N GLU A 85 -32.28 -10.11 -6.68
CA GLU A 85 -31.04 -9.55 -6.14
C GLU A 85 -29.87 -10.51 -6.34
N LEU A 86 -30.04 -11.80 -5.99
CA LEU A 86 -29.01 -12.82 -6.19
C LEU A 86 -28.66 -12.94 -7.68
N ALA A 87 -29.64 -12.94 -8.57
CA ALA A 87 -29.39 -12.97 -10.01
C ALA A 87 -28.61 -11.73 -10.49
N ARG A 88 -28.82 -10.55 -9.89
CA ARG A 88 -28.05 -9.32 -10.19
C ARG A 88 -26.60 -9.47 -9.76
N TRP A 89 -26.36 -9.93 -8.54
CA TRP A 89 -25.02 -10.22 -8.03
C TRP A 89 -24.30 -11.30 -8.84
N GLN A 90 -25.01 -12.37 -9.21
CA GLN A 90 -24.46 -13.43 -10.04
C GLN A 90 -24.05 -12.94 -11.43
N ARG A 91 -24.82 -12.02 -12.02
CA ARG A 91 -24.44 -11.35 -13.28
C ARG A 91 -23.19 -10.49 -13.09
N LEU A 92 -23.11 -9.71 -12.02
CA LEU A 92 -21.92 -8.88 -11.72
C LEU A 92 -20.66 -9.75 -11.61
N TRP A 93 -20.67 -10.78 -10.77
CA TRP A 93 -19.53 -11.69 -10.59
C TRP A 93 -19.16 -12.43 -11.88
N ARG A 94 -20.15 -12.86 -12.66
CA ARG A 94 -19.89 -13.47 -13.97
C ARG A 94 -19.21 -12.49 -14.92
N THR A 95 -19.62 -11.22 -14.94
CA THR A 95 -18.93 -10.19 -15.72
C THR A 95 -17.49 -10.02 -15.25
N ILE A 96 -17.25 -9.88 -13.95
CA ILE A 96 -15.90 -9.71 -13.38
C ILE A 96 -14.96 -10.85 -13.84
N PHE A 97 -15.37 -12.11 -13.63
CA PHE A 97 -14.51 -13.26 -13.97
C PHE A 97 -14.33 -13.44 -15.48
N THR A 98 -15.39 -13.22 -16.27
CA THR A 98 -15.29 -13.35 -17.74
C THR A 98 -14.46 -12.24 -18.37
N THR A 99 -14.58 -11.01 -17.88
CA THR A 99 -13.72 -9.89 -18.26
C THR A 99 -12.26 -10.16 -17.89
N GLY A 100 -12.01 -10.69 -16.67
CA GLY A 100 -10.67 -11.12 -16.26
C GLY A 100 -10.05 -12.10 -17.25
N ALA A 101 -10.73 -13.22 -17.49
CA ALA A 101 -10.29 -14.25 -18.41
C ALA A 101 -10.06 -13.73 -19.84
N ALA A 102 -10.94 -12.86 -20.35
CA ALA A 102 -10.81 -12.26 -21.69
C ALA A 102 -9.59 -11.34 -21.83
N ASN A 103 -9.12 -10.74 -20.73
CA ASN A 103 -7.97 -9.83 -20.70
C ASN A 103 -6.68 -10.50 -20.19
N GLY A 104 -6.70 -11.81 -19.92
CA GLY A 104 -5.54 -12.51 -19.35
C GLY A 104 -5.22 -12.10 -17.90
N ILE A 105 -6.23 -11.66 -17.16
CA ILE A 105 -6.17 -11.31 -15.73
C ILE A 105 -6.86 -12.41 -14.93
N ASP A 106 -6.09 -13.10 -14.09
CA ASP A 106 -6.66 -14.00 -13.10
C ASP A 106 -7.31 -13.20 -11.97
N VAL A 107 -8.64 -13.22 -11.91
CA VAL A 107 -9.37 -12.62 -10.78
C VAL A 107 -9.49 -13.64 -9.65
N ILE A 108 -8.93 -13.27 -8.49
CA ILE A 108 -8.71 -14.16 -7.34
C ILE A 108 -9.37 -13.54 -6.10
N PRO A 109 -10.58 -13.99 -5.71
CA PRO A 109 -11.16 -13.61 -4.43
C PRO A 109 -10.33 -14.14 -3.25
N VAL A 110 -10.14 -13.31 -2.24
CA VAL A 110 -9.39 -13.61 -1.01
C VAL A 110 -10.32 -13.41 0.19
N CYS A 111 -10.45 -14.44 1.03
CA CYS A 111 -11.24 -14.36 2.27
C CYS A 111 -10.37 -14.29 3.53
N PHE A 112 -10.94 -13.77 4.61
CA PHE A 112 -10.41 -13.88 5.96
C PHE A 112 -11.06 -15.04 6.72
N ASN A 113 -10.50 -15.42 7.87
CA ASN A 113 -10.95 -16.56 8.66
C ASN A 113 -10.98 -16.25 10.16
N ILE A 114 -11.83 -16.92 10.96
CA ILE A 114 -12.93 -17.80 10.55
C ILE A 114 -14.22 -16.98 10.55
N PHE A 115 -14.89 -16.85 9.40
CA PHE A 115 -16.14 -16.10 9.30
C PHE A 115 -17.25 -16.91 8.63
N VAL A 116 -18.48 -16.48 8.85
CA VAL A 116 -19.66 -16.92 8.12
C VAL A 116 -20.47 -15.72 7.63
N SER A 117 -21.51 -15.92 6.83
CA SER A 117 -22.39 -14.81 6.48
C SER A 117 -23.18 -14.30 7.70
N PRO A 118 -23.50 -13.00 7.76
CA PRO A 118 -24.30 -12.46 8.85
C PRO A 118 -25.65 -13.17 9.04
N GLU A 119 -26.26 -13.61 7.94
CA GLU A 119 -27.54 -14.31 7.94
C GLU A 119 -27.42 -15.67 8.59
N LEU A 120 -26.37 -16.44 8.26
CA LEU A 120 -26.14 -17.75 8.87
C LEU A 120 -25.84 -17.62 10.37
N ALA A 121 -25.03 -16.62 10.73
CA ALA A 121 -24.68 -16.37 12.13
C ALA A 121 -25.93 -16.10 12.97
N ARG A 122 -26.85 -15.26 12.47
CA ARG A 122 -28.12 -14.96 13.15
C ARG A 122 -29.09 -16.14 13.14
N ALA A 123 -29.19 -16.87 12.04
CA ALA A 123 -30.15 -17.96 11.88
C ALA A 123 -29.79 -19.21 12.72
N ARG A 124 -28.50 -19.52 12.83
CA ARG A 124 -28.02 -20.76 13.47
C ARG A 124 -27.19 -20.55 14.74
N GLY A 125 -26.86 -19.31 15.08
CA GLY A 125 -26.01 -19.00 16.24
C GLY A 125 -24.55 -19.45 16.09
N LEU A 126 -24.11 -19.71 14.86
CA LEU A 126 -22.72 -20.09 14.53
C LEU A 126 -21.86 -18.84 14.36
N ALA A 127 -20.63 -18.85 14.85
CA ALA A 127 -19.71 -17.70 14.76
C ALA A 127 -20.43 -16.37 15.02
N PRO A 128 -21.03 -16.14 16.21
CA PRO A 128 -21.96 -15.04 16.46
C PRO A 128 -21.36 -13.65 16.21
N TYR A 129 -20.04 -13.53 16.26
CA TYR A 129 -19.30 -12.31 15.88
C TYR A 129 -19.45 -11.95 14.39
N SER A 130 -19.80 -12.91 13.52
CA SER A 130 -20.08 -12.66 12.09
C SER A 130 -21.48 -12.06 11.84
N ALA A 131 -22.33 -11.95 12.87
CA ALA A 131 -23.65 -11.30 12.73
C ALA A 131 -23.55 -9.82 12.34
N ASP A 132 -22.39 -9.19 12.60
CA ASP A 132 -21.99 -7.89 12.10
C ASP A 132 -20.51 -7.92 11.71
N LEU A 133 -20.24 -8.02 10.40
CA LEU A 133 -18.87 -8.07 9.88
C LEU A 133 -18.12 -6.74 10.00
N SER A 134 -18.80 -5.64 10.32
CA SER A 134 -18.16 -4.34 10.53
C SER A 134 -17.48 -4.20 11.89
N ASN A 135 -17.72 -5.14 12.81
CA ASN A 135 -17.23 -5.08 14.18
C ASN A 135 -16.60 -6.40 14.62
N GLY A 136 -15.55 -6.34 15.46
CA GLY A 136 -14.98 -7.53 16.08
C GLY A 136 -14.32 -8.51 15.11
N TYR A 137 -13.66 -8.05 14.05
CA TYR A 137 -12.92 -8.92 13.13
C TYR A 137 -11.69 -9.60 13.77
N TYR A 138 -11.22 -9.12 14.92
CA TYR A 138 -10.11 -9.71 15.69
C TYR A 138 -10.62 -10.42 16.95
N GLY A 139 -10.05 -11.58 17.28
CA GLY A 139 -10.34 -12.34 18.51
C GLY A 139 -10.66 -13.81 18.26
N ASP A 140 -11.32 -14.45 19.25
CA ASP A 140 -11.56 -15.89 19.24
C ASP A 140 -12.41 -16.34 18.05
N GLY A 141 -11.97 -17.43 17.40
CA GLY A 141 -12.64 -18.05 16.26
C GLY A 141 -13.57 -19.21 16.62
N ASP A 142 -14.54 -19.50 15.75
CA ASP A 142 -15.42 -20.67 15.85
C ASP A 142 -14.86 -21.85 15.03
N TYR A 143 -14.30 -22.83 15.73
CA TYR A 143 -13.64 -24.01 15.15
C TYR A 143 -14.58 -25.22 14.94
N SER A 144 -15.89 -25.02 15.06
CA SER A 144 -16.87 -26.11 14.92
C SER A 144 -16.85 -26.75 13.53
N GLU A 145 -17.27 -28.02 13.47
CA GLU A 145 -17.38 -28.75 12.21
C GLU A 145 -18.41 -28.11 11.28
N GLU A 146 -19.48 -27.56 11.83
CA GLU A 146 -20.55 -26.88 11.10
C GLU A 146 -20.03 -25.63 10.38
N VAL A 147 -19.24 -24.79 11.05
CA VAL A 147 -18.63 -23.59 10.45
C VAL A 147 -17.61 -23.98 9.38
N ARG A 148 -16.81 -25.03 9.62
CA ARG A 148 -15.89 -25.57 8.62
C ARG A 148 -16.64 -26.10 7.40
N ALA A 149 -17.68 -26.91 7.61
CA ALA A 149 -18.48 -27.49 6.55
C ALA A 149 -19.16 -26.42 5.69
N TYR A 150 -19.70 -25.36 6.32
CA TYR A 150 -20.25 -24.22 5.59
C TYR A 150 -19.20 -23.53 4.70
N ASN A 151 -18.02 -23.22 5.26
CA ASN A 151 -16.95 -22.56 4.49
C ASN A 151 -16.51 -23.41 3.29
N ARG A 152 -16.39 -24.73 3.48
CA ARG A 152 -16.07 -25.68 2.41
C ARG A 152 -17.15 -25.73 1.34
N ASP A 153 -18.40 -25.95 1.74
CA ASP A 153 -19.54 -26.10 0.83
C ASP A 153 -19.77 -24.81 0.00
N ALA A 154 -19.73 -23.65 0.65
CA ALA A 154 -19.92 -22.36 -0.02
C ALA A 154 -18.82 -22.10 -1.05
N LEU A 155 -17.55 -22.36 -0.68
CA LEU A 155 -16.42 -22.17 -1.59
C LEU A 155 -16.49 -23.12 -2.80
N ILE A 156 -16.76 -24.40 -2.59
CA ILE A 156 -16.90 -25.38 -3.68
C ILE A 156 -17.99 -24.92 -4.66
N GLN A 157 -19.15 -24.52 -4.14
CA GLN A 157 -20.25 -24.05 -4.98
C GLN A 157 -19.91 -22.77 -5.75
N VAL A 158 -19.13 -21.84 -5.17
CA VAL A 158 -18.60 -20.68 -5.90
C VAL A 158 -17.73 -21.13 -7.06
N ILE A 159 -16.76 -22.02 -6.83
CA ILE A 159 -15.84 -22.50 -7.88
C ILE A 159 -16.61 -23.16 -9.02
N ASP A 160 -17.60 -24.01 -8.69
CA ASP A 160 -18.43 -24.70 -9.68
C ASP A 160 -19.35 -23.74 -10.46
N THR A 161 -19.85 -22.69 -9.79
CA THR A 161 -20.73 -21.68 -10.42
C THR A 161 -19.97 -20.76 -11.38
N TYR A 162 -18.69 -20.48 -11.10
CA TYR A 162 -17.85 -19.53 -11.83
C TYR A 162 -16.56 -20.18 -12.33
N PRO A 163 -16.60 -21.00 -13.39
CA PRO A 163 -15.42 -21.71 -13.90
C PRO A 163 -14.30 -20.78 -14.39
N GLN A 164 -14.61 -19.52 -14.75
CA GLN A 164 -13.62 -18.49 -15.14
C GLN A 164 -12.88 -17.85 -13.96
N ILE A 165 -13.19 -18.21 -12.71
CA ILE A 165 -12.43 -17.73 -11.55
C ILE A 165 -10.94 -18.08 -11.72
N GLY A 166 -10.05 -17.10 -11.51
CA GLY A 166 -8.61 -17.25 -11.73
C GLY A 166 -7.88 -17.96 -10.60
N GLY A 167 -8.53 -18.10 -9.45
CA GLY A 167 -7.99 -18.72 -8.25
C GLY A 167 -8.74 -18.30 -6.99
N ILE A 168 -8.24 -18.76 -5.84
CA ILE A 168 -8.74 -18.38 -4.51
C ILE A 168 -7.54 -18.03 -3.63
N GLY A 169 -7.71 -17.03 -2.77
CA GLY A 169 -6.80 -16.76 -1.67
C GLY A 169 -7.46 -16.95 -0.31
N VAL A 170 -6.66 -17.35 0.67
CA VAL A 170 -7.09 -17.49 2.07
C VAL A 170 -6.14 -16.77 2.99
N SER A 171 -6.69 -15.90 3.83
CA SER A 171 -5.99 -15.28 4.93
C SER A 171 -6.07 -16.18 6.16
N GLN A 172 -4.93 -16.45 6.80
CA GLN A 172 -4.87 -17.29 7.99
C GLN A 172 -5.11 -16.49 9.27
N ASN A 173 -5.96 -15.47 9.22
CA ASN A 173 -6.28 -14.49 10.26
C ASN A 173 -7.64 -13.85 9.89
N GLU A 174 -8.29 -13.01 10.70
CA GLU A 174 -7.90 -12.40 11.99
C GLU A 174 -8.76 -12.84 13.17
N ARG A 175 -9.79 -13.66 12.90
CA ARG A 175 -10.74 -14.16 13.90
C ARG A 175 -10.51 -15.63 14.17
N MET A 176 -9.31 -15.94 14.63
CA MET A 176 -8.82 -17.31 14.81
C MET A 176 -8.10 -17.48 16.17
N ASP A 177 -8.20 -16.52 17.09
CA ASP A 177 -7.65 -16.71 18.43
C ASP A 177 -8.45 -17.78 19.21
N GLY A 178 -8.06 -18.04 20.46
CA GLY A 178 -8.78 -18.94 21.37
C GLY A 178 -8.34 -20.40 21.31
N VAL A 179 -7.39 -20.76 20.42
CA VAL A 179 -6.84 -22.11 20.31
C VAL A 179 -5.30 -22.11 20.18
N PRO A 180 -4.63 -23.26 20.44
CA PRO A 180 -3.21 -23.41 20.09
C PRO A 180 -2.96 -23.22 18.58
N LEU A 181 -1.82 -22.66 18.22
CA LEU A 181 -1.47 -22.34 16.82
C LEU A 181 -1.49 -23.56 15.89
N GLU A 182 -1.26 -24.77 16.41
CA GLU A 182 -1.34 -26.02 15.63
C GLU A 182 -2.77 -26.32 15.22
N THR A 183 -3.75 -26.02 16.09
CA THR A 183 -5.17 -26.18 15.79
C THR A 183 -5.63 -25.11 14.80
N TRP A 184 -5.15 -23.88 14.95
CA TRP A 184 -5.35 -22.80 13.98
C TRP A 184 -4.86 -23.20 12.59
N GLN A 185 -3.58 -23.58 12.48
CA GLN A 185 -2.97 -23.93 11.20
C GLN A 185 -3.64 -25.16 10.56
N ARG A 186 -4.01 -26.15 11.38
CA ARG A 186 -4.73 -27.34 10.91
C ARG A 186 -6.12 -27.00 10.37
N TRP A 187 -6.86 -26.09 11.00
CA TRP A 187 -8.18 -25.67 10.50
C TRP A 187 -8.08 -25.10 9.09
N ILE A 188 -7.07 -24.27 8.79
CA ILE A 188 -6.83 -23.75 7.43
C ILE A 188 -6.58 -24.90 6.44
N ALA A 189 -5.65 -25.81 6.78
CA ALA A 189 -5.31 -26.93 5.90
C ALA A 189 -6.52 -27.85 5.64
N ASP A 190 -7.23 -28.24 6.69
CA ASP A 190 -8.40 -29.11 6.62
C ASP A 190 -9.59 -28.44 5.90
N THR A 191 -9.64 -27.12 5.84
CA THR A 191 -10.72 -26.39 5.17
C THR A 191 -10.43 -26.21 3.69
N TYR A 192 -9.17 -25.95 3.30
CA TYR A 192 -8.88 -25.43 1.96
C TYR A 192 -7.96 -26.30 1.10
N PHE A 193 -7.06 -27.10 1.66
CA PHE A 193 -5.98 -27.71 0.85
C PHE A 193 -6.49 -28.81 -0.09
N ASP A 194 -7.45 -29.62 0.36
CA ASP A 194 -8.07 -30.64 -0.50
C ASP A 194 -8.99 -30.01 -1.56
N ILE A 195 -9.65 -28.88 -1.25
CA ILE A 195 -10.39 -28.09 -2.23
C ILE A 195 -9.44 -27.56 -3.29
N ALA A 196 -8.29 -26.98 -2.88
CA ALA A 196 -7.29 -26.47 -3.81
C ALA A 196 -6.75 -27.58 -4.73
N GLU A 197 -6.42 -28.75 -4.16
CA GLU A 197 -5.97 -29.91 -4.93
C GLU A 197 -7.01 -30.37 -5.97
N ARG A 198 -8.29 -30.44 -5.60
CA ARG A 198 -9.34 -31.02 -6.44
C ARG A 198 -9.97 -30.04 -7.43
N HIS A 199 -10.07 -28.77 -7.07
CA HIS A 199 -10.85 -27.76 -7.81
C HIS A 199 -10.00 -26.62 -8.40
N LEU A 200 -8.73 -26.48 -7.99
CA LEU A 200 -7.86 -25.36 -8.42
C LEU A 200 -6.59 -25.81 -9.17
N ALA A 201 -6.54 -27.02 -9.71
CA ALA A 201 -5.32 -27.60 -10.29
C ALA A 201 -4.63 -26.73 -11.36
N ASP A 202 -5.41 -26.00 -12.17
CA ASP A 202 -4.98 -25.05 -13.22
C ASP A 202 -5.11 -23.57 -12.81
N LYS A 203 -5.50 -23.31 -11.56
CA LYS A 203 -5.79 -21.97 -11.00
C LYS A 203 -4.77 -21.58 -9.93
N THR A 204 -4.81 -20.32 -9.52
CA THR A 204 -3.95 -19.83 -8.42
C THR A 204 -4.54 -20.21 -7.06
N PHE A 205 -3.70 -20.65 -6.14
CA PHE A 205 -4.07 -20.79 -4.73
C PHE A 205 -3.12 -19.95 -3.87
N ILE A 206 -3.66 -18.94 -3.18
CA ILE A 206 -2.86 -18.05 -2.32
C ILE A 206 -3.11 -18.41 -0.86
N VAL A 207 -2.05 -18.64 -0.09
CA VAL A 207 -2.08 -18.73 1.36
C VAL A 207 -1.32 -17.55 1.93
N ARG A 208 -2.02 -16.59 2.53
CA ARG A 208 -1.35 -15.43 3.14
C ARG A 208 -0.65 -15.84 4.43
N ALA A 209 0.64 -15.58 4.51
CA ALA A 209 1.42 -15.75 5.72
C ALA A 209 1.23 -14.54 6.66
N HIS A 210 1.20 -14.83 7.96
CA HIS A 210 1.15 -13.85 9.04
C HIS A 210 2.12 -14.29 10.15
N THR A 211 2.21 -13.55 11.24
CA THR A 211 2.91 -13.97 12.46
C THR A 211 2.12 -14.99 13.29
N ARG A 212 0.81 -15.11 13.03
CA ARG A 212 -0.13 -15.99 13.70
C ARG A 212 -1.04 -16.60 12.64
N PRO A 213 -0.88 -17.90 12.29
CA PRO A 213 0.15 -18.82 12.80
C PRO A 213 1.54 -18.39 12.35
N LYS A 214 2.59 -18.87 13.03
CA LYS A 214 3.97 -18.49 12.70
C LYS A 214 4.34 -18.91 11.26
N PRO A 215 5.22 -18.16 10.57
CA PRO A 215 5.62 -18.48 9.20
C PRO A 215 6.11 -19.93 8.98
N GLU A 216 6.85 -20.50 9.94
CA GLU A 216 7.32 -21.89 9.90
C GLU A 216 6.16 -22.89 9.86
N MET A 217 5.06 -22.59 10.55
CA MET A 217 3.88 -23.45 10.61
C MET A 217 3.11 -23.43 9.30
N THR A 218 2.98 -22.25 8.69
CA THR A 218 2.39 -22.12 7.35
C THR A 218 3.20 -22.90 6.33
N ARG A 219 4.52 -22.74 6.34
CA ARG A 219 5.41 -23.52 5.49
C ARG A 219 5.26 -25.02 5.73
N ALA A 220 5.32 -25.46 6.98
CA ALA A 220 5.24 -26.88 7.33
C ALA A 220 3.91 -27.49 6.86
N ALA A 221 2.79 -26.78 7.01
CA ALA A 221 1.49 -27.23 6.52
C ALA A 221 1.49 -27.46 5.01
N ILE A 222 2.06 -26.53 4.23
CA ILE A 222 2.10 -26.62 2.76
C ILE A 222 3.07 -27.73 2.31
N GLU A 223 4.30 -27.76 2.83
CA GLU A 223 5.35 -28.70 2.42
C GLU A 223 5.04 -30.15 2.82
N SER A 224 4.34 -30.36 3.94
CA SER A 224 3.96 -31.69 4.43
C SER A 224 2.60 -32.19 3.94
N TYR A 225 1.84 -31.38 3.21
CA TYR A 225 0.53 -31.79 2.70
C TYR A 225 0.66 -33.04 1.80
N PRO A 226 -0.04 -34.15 2.10
CA PRO A 226 0.15 -35.41 1.39
C PRO A 226 -0.37 -35.39 -0.06
N GLY A 227 -1.36 -34.55 -0.35
CA GLY A 227 -1.91 -34.37 -1.70
C GLY A 227 -1.04 -33.45 -2.58
N ARG A 228 -1.52 -33.17 -3.79
CA ARG A 228 -0.83 -32.29 -4.75
C ARG A 228 -1.56 -30.96 -4.88
N LEU A 229 -1.04 -29.94 -4.19
CA LEU A 229 -1.50 -28.57 -4.36
C LEU A 229 -1.26 -28.05 -5.79
N PRO A 230 -2.03 -27.03 -6.25
CA PRO A 230 -1.84 -26.43 -7.56
C PRO A 230 -0.39 -25.98 -7.80
N ALA A 231 0.09 -26.09 -9.04
CA ALA A 231 1.42 -25.62 -9.40
C ALA A 231 1.62 -24.11 -9.13
N ARG A 232 0.51 -23.35 -9.13
CA ARG A 232 0.43 -21.93 -8.80
C ARG A 232 0.00 -21.69 -7.35
N THR A 233 0.57 -22.46 -6.43
CA THR A 233 0.43 -22.21 -4.98
C THR A 233 1.40 -21.10 -4.59
N LEU A 234 0.87 -20.01 -4.04
CA LEU A 234 1.61 -18.82 -3.66
C LEU A 234 1.47 -18.57 -2.15
N VAL A 235 2.56 -18.15 -1.52
CA VAL A 235 2.53 -17.63 -0.14
C VAL A 235 2.68 -16.13 -0.19
N ASP A 236 1.63 -15.41 0.22
CA ASP A 236 1.63 -13.95 0.27
C ASP A 236 2.25 -13.43 1.56
N VAL A 237 3.17 -12.46 1.43
CA VAL A 237 3.83 -11.76 2.55
C VAL A 237 3.71 -10.27 2.35
N LYS A 238 3.31 -9.56 3.40
CA LYS A 238 3.24 -8.10 3.42
C LYS A 238 4.67 -7.52 3.46
N PHE A 239 5.01 -6.68 2.47
CA PHE A 239 6.36 -6.11 2.32
C PHE A 239 6.57 -4.92 3.27
N ASN A 240 7.55 -5.00 4.16
CA ASN A 240 7.85 -3.97 5.18
C ASN A 240 6.61 -3.55 5.97
N TRP A 241 5.88 -4.58 6.43
CA TRP A 241 4.55 -4.43 7.02
C TRP A 241 3.64 -3.62 6.10
N SER A 242 3.27 -2.37 6.40
CA SER A 242 2.39 -1.55 5.52
C SER A 242 3.09 -0.59 4.58
N HIS A 243 4.40 -0.44 4.72
CA HIS A 243 5.14 0.69 4.16
C HIS A 243 6.01 0.21 3.00
N GLY A 244 5.36 -0.43 2.01
CA GLY A 244 6.03 -1.12 0.90
C GLY A 244 6.82 -0.18 -0.03
N HIS A 245 6.56 1.12 0.06
CA HIS A 245 7.26 2.15 -0.70
C HIS A 245 8.30 2.88 0.16
N ALA A 246 8.66 2.41 1.35
CA ALA A 246 9.69 3.08 2.15
C ALA A 246 11.10 2.84 1.59
N THR A 247 11.49 1.58 1.42
CA THR A 247 12.82 1.15 0.94
C THR A 247 12.66 -0.02 -0.05
N PRO A 248 13.56 -0.18 -1.04
CA PRO A 248 13.54 -1.31 -1.95
C PRO A 248 13.87 -2.65 -1.27
N GLU A 249 14.48 -2.65 -0.09
CA GLU A 249 14.86 -3.86 0.62
C GLU A 249 13.76 -4.38 1.55
N PHE A 250 13.61 -5.70 1.65
CA PHE A 250 12.73 -6.31 2.65
C PHE A 250 13.46 -6.39 4.00
N HIS A 251 12.85 -5.84 5.05
CA HIS A 251 13.39 -5.90 6.41
C HIS A 251 12.51 -6.70 7.37
N TYR A 252 11.18 -6.57 7.29
CA TYR A 252 10.27 -7.28 8.18
C TYR A 252 8.86 -7.47 7.65
N MET A 253 8.20 -8.52 8.14
CA MET A 253 6.75 -8.70 8.06
C MET A 253 6.06 -8.11 9.30
N HIS A 254 4.77 -8.45 9.49
CA HIS A 254 4.00 -8.08 10.69
C HIS A 254 4.79 -8.34 11.99
N GLU A 255 4.59 -7.47 12.99
CA GLU A 255 5.22 -7.61 14.32
C GLU A 255 6.76 -7.70 14.30
N GLY A 256 7.41 -7.31 13.20
CA GLY A 256 8.87 -7.34 13.05
C GLY A 256 9.49 -8.70 12.73
N ALA A 257 8.68 -9.69 12.34
CA ALA A 257 9.20 -11.01 12.01
C ALA A 257 9.98 -11.02 10.69
N SER A 258 10.85 -12.03 10.51
CA SER A 258 11.56 -12.27 9.25
C SER A 258 10.73 -13.19 8.33
N ASP A 259 10.88 -13.02 7.02
CA ASP A 259 10.37 -13.93 6.00
C ASP A 259 11.28 -15.15 5.77
N ALA A 260 12.48 -15.19 6.36
CA ALA A 260 13.45 -16.29 6.24
C ALA A 260 12.84 -17.69 6.39
N PRO A 261 11.97 -17.95 7.37
CA PRO A 261 11.32 -19.25 7.50
C PRO A 261 10.57 -19.73 6.25
N LEU A 262 10.07 -18.80 5.43
CA LEU A 262 9.26 -19.09 4.25
C LEU A 262 10.09 -19.33 2.99
N TYR A 263 11.39 -19.05 2.98
CA TYR A 263 12.24 -19.27 1.79
C TYR A 263 13.57 -19.98 2.05
N ASP A 264 13.99 -20.14 3.31
CA ASP A 264 15.22 -20.84 3.67
C ASP A 264 14.90 -22.10 4.51
N PRO A 265 15.13 -23.32 3.98
CA PRO A 265 15.63 -23.64 2.63
C PRO A 265 14.62 -23.29 1.52
N PRO A 266 14.97 -23.32 0.23
CA PRO A 266 14.02 -23.02 -0.84
C PRO A 266 12.76 -23.92 -0.79
N PRO A 267 11.55 -23.35 -0.93
CA PRO A 267 10.31 -24.13 -0.91
C PRO A 267 10.18 -24.98 -2.19
N THR A 268 9.54 -26.13 -2.06
CA THR A 268 9.32 -27.08 -3.17
C THR A 268 7.88 -27.09 -3.66
N ARG A 269 6.94 -26.61 -2.83
CA ARG A 269 5.49 -26.68 -3.11
C ARG A 269 4.81 -25.35 -3.31
N TYR A 270 5.52 -24.24 -3.15
CA TYR A 270 4.99 -22.90 -3.38
C TYR A 270 6.07 -21.92 -3.84
N LYS A 271 5.62 -20.72 -4.21
CA LYS A 271 6.47 -19.56 -4.44
C LYS A 271 5.99 -18.39 -3.59
N LEU A 272 6.88 -17.47 -3.25
CA LEU A 272 6.53 -16.27 -2.50
C LEU A 272 5.98 -15.17 -3.41
N VAL A 273 5.05 -14.40 -2.89
CA VAL A 273 4.57 -13.16 -3.50
C VAL A 273 4.59 -12.07 -2.44
N TYR A 274 5.12 -10.90 -2.79
CA TYR A 274 5.15 -9.76 -1.88
C TYR A 274 4.00 -8.80 -2.16
N THR A 275 3.15 -8.57 -1.17
CA THR A 275 2.18 -7.47 -1.21
C THR A 275 2.88 -6.16 -0.84
N VAL A 276 3.10 -5.30 -1.83
CA VAL A 276 3.68 -3.96 -1.71
C VAL A 276 2.53 -2.96 -1.58
N ARG A 277 2.26 -2.52 -0.35
CA ARG A 277 1.17 -1.57 -0.10
C ARG A 277 1.60 -0.12 -0.34
N ASN A 278 0.68 0.67 -0.90
CA ASN A 278 0.80 2.13 -1.01
C ASN A 278 -0.07 2.80 0.07
N GLU A 279 0.30 2.64 1.34
CA GLU A 279 -0.42 3.27 2.47
C GLU A 279 0.12 4.64 2.86
N ASP A 280 1.23 5.08 2.27
CA ASP A 280 1.93 6.27 2.75
C ASP A 280 1.47 7.56 2.03
N PHE A 281 0.75 7.42 0.91
CA PHE A 281 0.31 8.50 0.03
C PHE A 281 -1.05 8.16 -0.60
N PHE A 282 -1.91 9.18 -0.75
CA PHE A 282 -3.32 9.07 -1.13
C PHE A 282 -3.75 10.17 -2.09
N GLY A 283 -3.43 11.43 -1.76
CA GLY A 283 -3.79 12.57 -2.58
C GLY A 283 -2.85 12.73 -3.75
N LEU A 284 -1.54 12.71 -3.49
CA LEU A 284 -0.53 12.91 -4.51
C LEU A 284 -0.30 11.64 -5.34
N ASP A 285 -0.10 11.82 -6.65
CA ASP A 285 0.31 10.76 -7.55
C ASP A 285 1.78 10.40 -7.38
N TYR A 286 2.06 9.10 -7.45
CA TYR A 286 3.39 8.53 -7.28
C TYR A 286 3.83 7.82 -8.58
N GLY A 287 5.07 8.09 -9.01
CA GLY A 287 5.58 7.60 -10.29
C GLY A 287 7.09 7.31 -10.31
N CYS A 288 7.73 6.99 -9.18
CA CYS A 288 9.16 6.70 -9.15
C CYS A 288 9.47 5.30 -9.71
N THR A 289 9.70 5.20 -11.02
CA THR A 289 10.08 3.95 -11.71
C THR A 289 11.46 3.45 -11.32
N ASP A 290 12.38 4.33 -10.90
CA ASP A 290 13.69 3.91 -10.41
C ASP A 290 13.58 3.11 -9.11
N PHE A 291 12.77 3.57 -8.14
CA PHE A 291 12.47 2.81 -6.92
C PHE A 291 11.81 1.46 -7.25
N MET A 292 10.84 1.46 -8.19
CA MET A 292 10.18 0.22 -8.60
C MET A 292 11.18 -0.80 -9.16
N ARG A 293 12.15 -0.35 -9.98
CA ARG A 293 13.24 -1.20 -10.49
C ARG A 293 14.13 -1.72 -9.37
N GLU A 294 14.55 -0.84 -8.46
CA GLU A 294 15.38 -1.18 -7.31
C GLU A 294 14.71 -2.26 -6.45
N LEU A 295 13.42 -2.09 -6.13
CA LEU A 295 12.64 -3.06 -5.34
C LEU A 295 12.51 -4.40 -6.06
N ILE A 296 12.17 -4.39 -7.36
CA ILE A 296 12.07 -5.64 -8.13
C ILE A 296 13.42 -6.37 -8.13
N ALA A 297 14.51 -5.66 -8.40
CA ALA A 297 15.84 -6.25 -8.47
C ALA A 297 16.31 -6.82 -7.13
N ALA A 298 16.09 -6.09 -6.03
CA ALA A 298 16.49 -6.51 -4.68
C ALA A 298 15.74 -7.77 -4.20
N ASN A 299 14.53 -8.02 -4.73
CA ASN A 299 13.63 -9.06 -4.22
C ASN A 299 13.33 -10.18 -5.24
N ALA A 300 13.99 -10.19 -6.40
CA ALA A 300 13.84 -11.19 -7.47
C ALA A 300 14.54 -12.53 -7.15
N ARG A 301 14.24 -13.14 -6.00
CA ARG A 301 14.77 -14.46 -5.63
C ARG A 301 14.18 -15.58 -6.52
N PRO A 302 14.87 -16.72 -6.71
CA PRO A 302 14.35 -17.85 -7.51
C PRO A 302 13.02 -18.43 -7.00
N ASP A 303 12.73 -18.28 -5.72
CA ASP A 303 11.51 -18.69 -5.02
C ASP A 303 10.41 -17.62 -5.00
N THR A 304 10.68 -16.39 -5.47
CA THR A 304 9.68 -15.33 -5.61
C THR A 304 8.96 -15.46 -6.96
N ALA A 305 7.63 -15.62 -6.93
CA ALA A 305 6.77 -15.59 -8.12
C ALA A 305 6.46 -14.17 -8.57
N GLY A 306 6.40 -13.20 -7.65
CA GLY A 306 6.23 -11.80 -7.99
C GLY A 306 5.65 -10.93 -6.89
N PHE A 307 4.78 -9.99 -7.29
CA PHE A 307 4.33 -8.90 -6.42
C PHE A 307 2.83 -8.66 -6.57
N ILE A 308 2.20 -8.19 -5.49
CA ILE A 308 0.84 -7.67 -5.45
C ILE A 308 0.94 -6.19 -5.10
N ILE A 309 0.50 -5.31 -6.00
CA ILE A 309 0.54 -3.86 -5.82
C ILE A 309 -0.85 -3.35 -5.43
N GLY A 310 -0.96 -2.56 -4.36
CA GLY A 310 -2.20 -1.88 -4.02
C GLY A 310 -2.41 -1.66 -2.53
N SER A 311 -3.43 -0.88 -2.21
CA SER A 311 -3.67 -0.39 -0.85
C SER A 311 -4.80 -1.15 -0.14
N GLU A 312 -4.83 -1.02 1.18
CA GLU A 312 -5.90 -1.31 2.12
C GLU A 312 -6.94 -0.19 2.14
N CYS A 313 -6.48 1.06 1.98
CA CYS A 313 -7.22 2.27 2.30
C CYS A 313 -7.57 3.14 1.07
N LEU A 314 -6.88 2.94 -0.06
CA LEU A 314 -7.13 3.62 -1.33
C LEU A 314 -7.71 2.65 -2.35
N ILE A 315 -9.04 2.65 -2.48
CA ILE A 315 -9.73 1.84 -3.49
C ILE A 315 -9.69 2.60 -4.82
N PRO A 316 -9.17 1.99 -5.91
CA PRO A 316 -9.06 2.64 -7.22
C PRO A 316 -10.42 2.65 -7.94
N ALA A 317 -11.44 3.26 -7.35
CA ALA A 317 -12.79 3.37 -7.91
C ALA A 317 -13.20 4.83 -8.01
N ASP A 318 -14.05 5.31 -7.09
CA ASP A 318 -14.45 6.72 -7.09
C ASP A 318 -13.25 7.63 -6.88
N GLU A 319 -13.23 8.72 -7.63
CA GLU A 319 -12.30 9.82 -7.38
C GLU A 319 -12.91 10.77 -6.36
N PHE A 320 -12.29 10.86 -5.19
CA PHE A 320 -12.75 11.65 -4.04
C PHE A 320 -11.69 12.62 -3.50
N VAL A 321 -10.49 12.65 -4.10
CA VAL A 321 -9.41 13.58 -3.75
C VAL A 321 -9.37 14.71 -4.79
N VAL A 322 -10.53 15.33 -5.01
CA VAL A 322 -10.69 16.42 -5.99
C VAL A 322 -11.60 17.51 -5.46
N LYS A 323 -11.47 18.69 -6.06
CA LYS A 323 -12.33 19.84 -5.84
C LYS A 323 -13.83 19.47 -5.92
N PRO A 324 -14.61 19.75 -4.86
CA PRO A 324 -16.06 19.54 -4.87
C PRO A 324 -16.73 20.29 -6.05
N GLY A 325 -17.64 19.60 -6.74
CA GLY A 325 -18.39 20.18 -7.86
C GLY A 325 -17.71 20.08 -9.24
N VAL A 326 -16.46 19.60 -9.32
CA VAL A 326 -15.81 19.26 -10.58
C VAL A 326 -16.30 17.89 -11.04
N THR A 327 -16.91 17.83 -12.22
CA THR A 327 -17.42 16.57 -12.78
C THR A 327 -16.30 15.76 -13.46
N ALA A 328 -16.56 14.47 -13.70
CA ALA A 328 -15.67 13.63 -14.52
C ALA A 328 -15.37 14.25 -15.90
N ARG A 329 -16.33 14.97 -16.47
CA ARG A 329 -16.17 15.68 -17.74
C ARG A 329 -15.20 16.87 -17.61
N ASP A 330 -15.27 17.60 -16.52
CA ASP A 330 -14.43 18.80 -16.31
C ASP A 330 -12.97 18.42 -16.06
N ARG A 331 -12.73 17.30 -15.37
CA ARG A 331 -11.38 16.78 -15.11
C ARG A 331 -10.84 15.87 -16.23
N GLY A 332 -11.70 15.24 -17.02
CA GLY A 332 -11.28 14.37 -18.13
C GLY A 332 -10.96 12.91 -17.75
N TRP A 333 -11.27 12.49 -16.52
CA TRP A 333 -11.21 11.09 -16.07
C TRP A 333 -12.43 10.73 -15.19
N GLU A 334 -12.84 9.46 -15.19
CA GLU A 334 -13.98 8.98 -14.41
C GLU A 334 -13.55 8.35 -13.09
N TYR A 335 -12.55 7.48 -13.11
CA TYR A 335 -12.12 6.70 -11.95
C TYR A 335 -10.74 7.12 -11.43
N LEU A 336 -10.49 6.88 -10.14
CA LEU A 336 -9.23 7.24 -9.50
C LEU A 336 -8.02 6.60 -10.20
N PHE A 337 -8.08 5.34 -10.62
CA PHE A 337 -6.94 4.69 -11.31
C PHE A 337 -6.53 5.40 -12.60
N GLU A 338 -7.47 6.07 -13.26
CA GLU A 338 -7.21 6.78 -14.52
C GLU A 338 -6.39 8.04 -14.31
N ARG A 339 -6.45 8.61 -13.10
CA ARG A 339 -5.60 9.72 -12.66
C ARG A 339 -4.14 9.29 -12.47
N GLN A 340 -3.87 7.99 -12.33
CA GLN A 340 -2.59 7.46 -11.84
C GLN A 340 -1.80 6.64 -12.88
N PRO A 341 -1.64 7.10 -14.14
CA PRO A 341 -1.00 6.29 -15.17
C PRO A 341 0.49 6.05 -14.90
N LEU A 342 1.21 6.98 -14.27
CA LEU A 342 2.61 6.77 -13.90
C LEU A 342 2.75 5.61 -12.90
N PHE A 343 1.83 5.51 -11.93
CA PHE A 343 1.81 4.43 -10.95
C PHE A 343 1.52 3.07 -11.60
N TRP A 344 0.35 2.94 -12.23
CA TRP A 344 -0.14 1.65 -12.73
C TRP A 344 0.69 1.14 -13.90
N CYS A 345 1.01 2.00 -14.87
CA CYS A 345 1.77 1.57 -16.03
C CYS A 345 3.28 1.49 -15.75
N GLY A 346 3.81 2.22 -14.77
CA GLY A 346 5.15 2.03 -14.22
C GLY A 346 5.31 0.63 -13.64
N TRP A 347 4.51 0.28 -12.64
CA TRP A 347 4.52 -1.05 -12.02
C TRP A 347 4.21 -2.16 -13.03
N GLY A 348 3.13 -2.04 -13.80
CA GLY A 348 2.72 -3.08 -14.75
C GLY A 348 3.78 -3.35 -15.83
N THR A 349 4.45 -2.31 -16.32
CA THR A 349 5.51 -2.46 -17.33
C THR A 349 6.77 -3.08 -16.73
N LEU A 350 7.22 -2.62 -15.57
CA LEU A 350 8.44 -3.13 -14.92
C LEU A 350 8.28 -4.54 -14.36
N LEU A 351 7.09 -4.90 -13.87
CA LEU A 351 6.81 -6.28 -13.49
C LEU A 351 6.80 -7.20 -14.73
N ARG A 352 6.29 -6.72 -15.88
CA ARG A 352 6.31 -7.49 -17.12
C ARG A 352 7.72 -7.62 -17.69
N ASP A 353 8.51 -6.57 -17.64
CA ASP A 353 9.90 -6.51 -18.10
C ASP A 353 10.72 -5.60 -17.16
N PRO A 354 11.45 -6.18 -16.20
CA PRO A 354 12.25 -5.42 -15.24
C PRO A 354 13.35 -4.57 -15.89
N SER A 355 13.71 -4.85 -17.14
CA SER A 355 14.72 -4.13 -17.91
C SER A 355 14.15 -2.98 -18.76
N ALA A 356 12.82 -2.78 -18.75
CA ALA A 356 12.17 -1.76 -19.56
C ALA A 356 12.67 -0.35 -19.23
N SER A 357 12.99 0.41 -20.28
CA SER A 357 13.38 1.82 -20.17
C SER A 357 12.19 2.72 -19.86
N ASP A 358 12.45 3.92 -19.34
CA ASP A 358 11.39 4.93 -19.13
C ASP A 358 10.68 5.30 -20.43
N ALA A 359 11.38 5.27 -21.58
CA ALA A 359 10.74 5.46 -22.89
C ALA A 359 9.67 4.39 -23.16
N LYS A 360 9.91 3.13 -22.75
CA LYS A 360 8.91 2.06 -22.93
C LYS A 360 7.70 2.23 -22.02
N ILE A 361 7.93 2.73 -20.80
CA ILE A 361 6.86 3.07 -19.85
C ILE A 361 6.06 4.26 -20.38
N ALA A 362 6.73 5.29 -20.92
CA ALA A 362 6.12 6.46 -21.53
C ALA A 362 5.25 6.09 -22.75
N GLU A 363 5.73 5.21 -23.63
CA GLU A 363 4.92 4.64 -24.73
C GLU A 363 3.65 3.97 -24.21
N ARG A 364 3.77 3.21 -23.11
CA ARG A 364 2.63 2.53 -22.50
C ARG A 364 1.63 3.53 -21.91
N ILE A 365 2.11 4.54 -21.18
CA ILE A 365 1.28 5.63 -20.62
C ILE A 365 0.53 6.34 -21.75
N ALA A 366 1.23 6.72 -22.82
CA ALA A 366 0.62 7.36 -23.99
C ALA A 366 -0.45 6.47 -24.63
N ALA A 367 -0.21 5.15 -24.74
CA ALA A 367 -1.18 4.21 -25.30
C ALA A 367 -2.46 4.10 -24.45
N VAL A 368 -2.35 3.96 -23.13
CA VAL A 368 -3.53 3.81 -22.25
C VAL A 368 -4.32 5.11 -22.07
N THR A 369 -3.68 6.25 -22.34
CA THR A 369 -4.29 7.58 -22.23
C THR A 369 -4.80 8.15 -23.55
N ALA A 370 -4.47 7.53 -24.69
CA ALA A 370 -4.85 7.98 -26.02
C ALA A 370 -6.35 7.76 -26.30
N GLY A 371 -7.16 8.81 -26.14
CA GLY A 371 -8.56 8.84 -26.55
C GLY A 371 -9.03 10.24 -26.95
N PRO A 372 -10.05 10.41 -27.82
CA PRO A 372 -10.54 11.72 -28.25
C PRO A 372 -11.06 12.61 -27.12
N ASN A 373 -11.38 12.01 -25.97
CA ASN A 373 -11.71 12.64 -24.69
C ASN A 373 -10.94 11.96 -23.54
N GLY A 374 -9.83 11.29 -23.85
CA GLY A 374 -9.04 10.53 -22.87
C GLY A 374 -8.09 11.45 -22.10
N PRO A 375 -7.69 11.06 -20.88
CA PRO A 375 -6.79 11.83 -20.02
C PRO A 375 -5.38 11.86 -20.64
N THR A 376 -5.15 12.70 -21.65
CA THR A 376 -3.91 12.72 -22.43
C THR A 376 -2.76 13.36 -21.66
N ILE A 377 -1.63 12.66 -21.60
CA ILE A 377 -0.36 13.19 -21.08
C ILE A 377 0.56 13.53 -22.26
N ALA A 378 0.97 14.79 -22.39
CA ALA A 378 1.75 15.25 -23.57
C ALA A 378 3.21 14.78 -23.58
N ALA A 379 3.88 14.73 -22.42
CA ALA A 379 5.30 14.42 -22.31
C ALA A 379 5.55 13.41 -21.18
N PRO A 380 5.06 12.16 -21.32
CA PRO A 380 5.15 11.16 -20.27
C PRO A 380 6.61 10.79 -19.91
N ASP A 381 7.54 10.89 -20.85
CA ASP A 381 8.98 10.69 -20.62
C ASP A 381 9.58 11.76 -19.69
N ALA A 382 9.30 13.04 -19.95
CA ALA A 382 9.79 14.13 -19.12
C ALA A 382 9.12 14.17 -17.74
N LEU A 383 7.84 13.77 -17.65
CA LEU A 383 7.16 13.61 -16.37
C LEU A 383 7.73 12.44 -15.57
N LEU A 384 8.08 11.32 -16.20
CA LEU A 384 8.77 10.22 -15.52
C LEU A 384 10.14 10.65 -14.99
N GLU A 385 10.93 11.43 -15.75
CA GLU A 385 12.20 11.98 -15.26
C GLU A 385 11.99 12.85 -14.01
N ALA A 386 11.01 13.77 -14.05
CA ALA A 386 10.70 14.63 -12.92
C ALA A 386 10.14 13.83 -11.71
N ALA A 387 9.26 12.86 -11.96
CA ALA A 387 8.68 11.99 -10.94
C ALA A 387 9.74 11.10 -10.27
N ASN A 388 10.70 10.55 -11.03
CA ASN A 388 11.81 9.76 -10.49
C ASN A 388 12.68 10.53 -9.49
N ARG A 389 12.69 11.86 -9.58
CA ARG A 389 13.38 12.73 -8.64
C ARG A 389 12.45 13.10 -7.47
N ALA A 390 11.28 13.67 -7.76
CA ALA A 390 10.38 14.21 -6.75
C ALA A 390 9.71 13.14 -5.88
N CYS A 391 9.20 12.06 -6.48
CA CYS A 391 8.47 11.02 -5.74
C CYS A 391 9.37 10.25 -4.76
N ARG A 392 10.71 10.29 -4.93
CA ARG A 392 11.67 9.77 -3.95
C ARG A 392 11.53 10.42 -2.58
N THR A 393 10.97 11.62 -2.49
CA THR A 393 10.56 12.25 -1.23
C THR A 393 9.70 11.31 -0.39
N ALA A 394 8.73 10.62 -0.99
CA ALA A 394 7.84 9.74 -0.25
C ALA A 394 8.60 8.57 0.38
N ASN A 395 9.45 7.93 -0.42
CA ASN A 395 10.31 6.84 0.04
C ASN A 395 11.23 7.32 1.18
N ARG A 396 11.80 8.52 1.04
CA ARG A 396 12.76 9.04 2.02
C ARG A 396 12.12 9.42 3.36
N ILE A 397 10.92 9.99 3.34
CA ILE A 397 10.17 10.26 4.57
C ILE A 397 9.83 8.93 5.26
N ALA A 398 9.27 7.97 4.53
CA ALA A 398 8.89 6.68 5.09
C ALA A 398 10.09 5.86 5.58
N SER A 399 11.23 5.91 4.89
CA SER A 399 12.48 5.29 5.37
C SER A 399 13.04 5.96 6.62
N SER A 400 12.78 7.25 6.84
CA SER A 400 13.30 7.98 8.00
C SER A 400 12.60 7.56 9.30
N ILE A 401 11.40 7.00 9.21
CA ILE A 401 10.49 6.75 10.33
C ILE A 401 9.98 5.34 10.16
N ALA A 402 10.66 4.35 10.75
CA ALA A 402 10.37 2.93 10.53
C ALA A 402 8.97 2.55 11.05
N SER A 403 7.99 2.82 10.22
CA SER A 403 6.59 2.77 10.55
C SER A 403 6.08 1.33 10.50
N THR A 404 4.94 1.11 11.13
CA THR A 404 4.52 -0.22 11.58
C THR A 404 3.32 -0.71 10.79
N TRP A 405 2.13 -0.79 11.42
CA TRP A 405 0.93 -1.22 10.73
C TRP A 405 0.34 -0.10 9.88
N ASP A 406 -0.79 -0.39 9.22
CA ASP A 406 -1.55 0.60 8.45
C ASP A 406 -1.78 1.82 9.35
N PHE A 407 -1.88 3.05 8.84
CA PHE A 407 -2.20 4.24 9.67
C PHE A 407 -1.05 4.88 10.41
N THR A 408 0.12 4.26 10.45
CA THR A 408 1.20 4.76 11.31
C THR A 408 2.08 5.83 10.67
N LEU A 409 1.94 6.09 9.36
CA LEU A 409 2.58 7.20 8.64
C LEU A 409 1.73 7.74 7.48
N TYR A 410 1.41 9.03 7.51
CA TYR A 410 0.85 9.73 6.34
C TYR A 410 1.84 10.79 5.84
N THR A 411 2.51 10.46 4.73
CA THR A 411 3.69 11.19 4.24
C THR A 411 3.37 12.61 3.77
N GLU A 412 2.28 12.78 3.04
CA GLU A 412 1.92 14.09 2.43
C GLU A 412 1.66 15.16 3.49
N GLY A 413 1.18 14.75 4.66
CA GLY A 413 0.95 15.64 5.79
C GLY A 413 2.12 15.74 6.78
N LEU A 414 3.19 14.97 6.58
CA LEU A 414 4.23 14.73 7.59
C LEU A 414 3.62 14.32 8.94
N ILE A 415 2.60 13.46 8.89
CA ILE A 415 1.84 13.04 10.06
C ILE A 415 2.18 11.60 10.43
N LYS A 416 2.29 11.34 11.73
CA LYS A 416 2.42 10.00 12.28
C LYS A 416 1.19 9.63 13.09
N GLY A 417 0.61 8.48 12.78
CA GLY A 417 -0.58 7.98 13.48
C GLY A 417 -0.25 7.03 14.61
N ALA A 418 -0.80 7.30 15.80
CA ALA A 418 -0.73 6.49 17.01
C ALA A 418 0.69 6.22 17.55
N ARG A 419 0.77 5.86 18.84
CA ARG A 419 2.03 5.40 19.45
C ARG A 419 2.54 4.16 18.74
N GLN A 420 3.70 4.29 18.09
CA GLN A 420 4.46 3.16 17.58
C GLN A 420 5.23 2.51 18.74
N GLU A 421 4.54 1.73 19.58
CA GLU A 421 5.18 0.99 20.68
C GLU A 421 6.18 -0.06 20.15
N TRP A 422 6.05 -0.45 18.88
CA TRP A 422 6.92 -1.41 18.22
C TRP A 422 8.23 -0.76 17.78
N PHE A 423 9.34 -1.49 17.95
CA PHE A 423 10.71 -1.04 17.69
C PHE A 423 11.21 0.14 18.55
N GLY A 424 10.45 0.56 19.56
CA GLY A 424 10.85 1.65 20.46
C GLY A 424 11.01 3.00 19.76
N GLN A 425 10.22 3.23 18.69
CA GLN A 425 10.24 4.49 17.97
C GLN A 425 9.77 5.63 18.89
N PRO A 426 10.39 6.83 18.83
CA PRO A 426 9.87 7.99 19.53
C PRO A 426 8.47 8.33 19.02
N PHE A 427 7.66 8.98 19.85
CA PHE A 427 6.33 9.47 19.49
C PHE A 427 5.99 10.73 20.29
N ASP A 428 5.60 11.80 19.60
CA ASP A 428 5.10 13.02 20.22
C ASP A 428 3.59 12.91 20.44
N ASP A 429 3.15 12.72 21.69
CA ASP A 429 1.71 12.67 22.02
C ASP A 429 1.02 14.04 21.95
N SER A 430 1.76 15.13 21.74
CA SER A 430 1.21 16.50 21.74
C SER A 430 0.76 16.98 20.36
N SER A 431 1.28 16.39 19.28
CA SER A 431 0.96 16.78 17.90
C SER A 431 1.01 15.57 16.97
N PRO A 432 0.10 15.46 15.98
CA PRO A 432 0.21 14.43 14.96
C PRO A 432 1.33 14.71 13.94
N LEU A 433 1.86 15.95 13.88
CA LEU A 433 3.02 16.27 13.04
C LEU A 433 4.25 15.54 13.55
N ILE A 434 5.02 14.91 12.64
CA ILE A 434 6.31 14.31 12.96
C ILE A 434 7.25 15.42 13.44
N GLY A 435 7.46 15.52 14.74
CA GLY A 435 8.26 16.58 15.34
C GLY A 435 9.76 16.46 15.02
N ILE A 436 10.52 17.56 15.04
CA ILE A 436 11.97 17.51 14.79
C ILE A 436 12.75 16.74 15.87
N GLY A 437 12.25 16.73 17.11
CA GLY A 437 12.81 15.88 18.17
C GLY A 437 12.52 14.40 17.91
N GLU A 438 11.31 14.09 17.46
CA GLU A 438 10.95 12.74 17.04
C GLU A 438 11.79 12.27 15.84
N LEU A 439 11.96 13.13 14.83
CA LEU A 439 12.80 12.87 13.67
C LEU A 439 14.28 12.68 14.05
N ALA A 440 14.79 13.48 14.99
CA ALA A 440 16.15 13.34 15.52
C ALA A 440 16.38 11.97 16.16
N ASP A 441 15.36 11.48 16.87
CA ASP A 441 15.39 10.24 17.62
C ASP A 441 14.93 9.01 16.85
N ALA A 442 14.29 9.18 15.70
CA ALA A 442 13.75 8.09 14.92
C ALA A 442 14.86 7.14 14.46
N ARG A 443 14.59 5.84 14.57
CA ARG A 443 15.43 4.82 13.93
C ARG A 443 14.95 4.65 12.49
N PRO A 444 15.79 4.90 11.48
CA PRO A 444 15.43 4.65 10.09
C PRO A 444 15.07 3.18 9.85
N LEU A 445 14.17 2.95 8.91
CA LEU A 445 13.84 1.60 8.43
C LEU A 445 15.03 0.99 7.69
N ASP A 446 15.63 1.79 6.82
CA ASP A 446 16.84 1.42 6.10
C ASP A 446 18.04 1.45 7.06
N PRO A 447 18.67 0.30 7.37
CA PRO A 447 19.79 0.24 8.30
C PRO A 447 21.08 0.90 7.77
N GLY A 448 21.12 1.23 6.47
CA GLY A 448 22.18 2.00 5.84
C GLY A 448 22.10 3.49 6.15
N TRP A 449 21.08 3.99 6.86
CA TRP A 449 20.94 5.40 7.20
C TRP A 449 21.31 5.66 8.65
N ALA A 450 22.12 6.69 8.88
CA ALA A 450 22.46 7.10 10.23
C ALA A 450 21.25 7.71 10.93
N ARG A 451 21.06 7.37 12.21
CA ARG A 451 20.15 8.08 13.10
C ARG A 451 20.74 9.45 13.42
N ILE A 452 19.94 10.51 13.29
CA ILE A 452 20.42 11.90 13.38
C ILE A 452 21.12 12.17 14.72
N ARG A 453 20.47 11.82 15.84
CA ARG A 453 21.05 12.07 17.17
C ARG A 453 22.36 11.31 17.39
N ASP A 454 22.43 10.05 16.94
CA ASP A 454 23.61 9.20 17.12
C ASP A 454 24.78 9.71 16.25
N TRP A 455 24.50 10.16 15.03
CA TRP A 455 25.48 10.79 14.15
C TRP A 455 26.06 12.07 14.76
N VAL A 456 25.20 12.99 15.26
CA VAL A 456 25.66 14.24 15.90
C VAL A 456 26.47 13.98 17.18
N ALA A 457 26.15 12.92 17.93
CA ALA A 457 26.86 12.58 19.16
C ALA A 457 28.21 11.88 18.95
N SER A 458 28.53 11.44 17.73
CA SER A 458 29.76 10.70 17.44
C SER A 458 30.97 11.63 17.28
N GLU A 459 32.08 11.36 18.00
CA GLU A 459 33.32 12.17 17.93
C GLU A 459 34.04 12.09 16.57
N SER A 460 33.61 11.19 15.67
CA SER A 460 34.21 10.94 14.35
C SER A 460 33.23 11.01 13.18
N GLY A 461 31.95 11.37 13.42
CA GLY A 461 30.90 11.26 12.40
C GLY A 461 30.55 9.81 12.03
N ASP A 462 31.02 8.84 12.81
CA ASP A 462 30.96 7.41 12.51
C ASP A 462 30.33 6.67 13.71
N ASP A 463 29.16 6.07 13.49
CA ASP A 463 28.51 5.17 14.44
C ASP A 463 29.05 3.72 14.33
N GLY A 464 30.16 3.54 13.60
CA GLY A 464 30.87 2.29 13.37
C GLY A 464 30.55 1.61 12.04
N GLY A 465 30.12 2.36 11.01
CA GLY A 465 29.82 1.82 9.67
C GLY A 465 29.58 2.86 8.56
N ASP A 466 29.65 2.41 7.29
CA ASP A 466 29.41 3.18 6.06
C ASP A 466 27.92 3.62 5.88
N ARG A 467 27.32 4.27 6.89
CA ARG A 467 25.92 4.74 6.84
C ARG A 467 25.81 6.14 6.24
N ILE A 468 24.73 6.39 5.50
CA ILE A 468 24.43 7.68 4.88
C ILE A 468 24.12 8.72 5.97
N ALA A 469 24.88 9.81 5.98
CA ALA A 469 24.75 10.89 6.96
C ALA A 469 23.51 11.78 6.73
N PRO A 470 23.01 12.49 7.76
CA PRO A 470 21.94 13.47 7.60
C PRO A 470 22.22 14.54 6.54
N ALA A 471 23.46 15.05 6.47
CA ALA A 471 23.87 16.04 5.46
C ALA A 471 23.77 15.49 4.03
N GLU A 472 24.15 14.23 3.80
CA GLU A 472 24.01 13.57 2.50
C GLU A 472 22.53 13.38 2.11
N ARG A 473 21.67 13.05 3.09
CA ARG A 473 20.21 12.94 2.90
C ARG A 473 19.59 14.28 2.51
N ILE A 474 20.00 15.37 3.15
CA ILE A 474 19.58 16.75 2.81
C ILE A 474 20.02 17.07 1.38
N ALA A 475 21.30 16.90 1.06
CA ALA A 475 21.84 17.21 -0.27
C ALA A 475 21.14 16.42 -1.38
N ALA A 476 20.84 15.13 -1.15
CA ALA A 476 20.12 14.29 -2.09
C ALA A 476 18.67 14.76 -2.33
N LEU A 477 17.95 15.14 -1.26
CA LEU A 477 16.61 15.73 -1.38
C LEU A 477 16.64 17.03 -2.17
N GLU A 478 17.57 17.95 -1.86
CA GLU A 478 17.65 19.23 -2.55
C GLU A 478 18.01 19.08 -4.03
N ALA A 479 19.01 18.26 -4.34
CA ALA A 479 19.42 18.00 -5.70
C ALA A 479 18.28 17.43 -6.55
N ASP A 480 17.58 16.40 -6.03
CA ASP A 480 16.47 15.78 -6.74
C ASP A 480 15.28 16.75 -6.89
N CYS A 481 14.87 17.41 -5.81
CA CYS A 481 13.68 18.25 -5.81
C CYS A 481 13.87 19.52 -6.64
N HIS A 482 15.04 20.17 -6.58
CA HIS A 482 15.34 21.30 -7.47
C HIS A 482 15.38 20.86 -8.92
N ARG A 483 16.00 19.72 -9.24
CA ARG A 483 16.01 19.19 -10.60
C ARG A 483 14.60 18.88 -11.12
N ALA A 484 13.74 18.33 -10.28
CA ALA A 484 12.34 18.07 -10.64
C ALA A 484 11.59 19.38 -10.96
N ILE A 485 11.77 20.42 -10.13
CA ILE A 485 11.16 21.73 -10.36
C ILE A 485 11.65 22.35 -11.67
N GLU A 486 12.96 22.30 -11.96
CA GLU A 486 13.53 22.79 -13.22
C GLU A 486 12.93 22.08 -14.45
N LEU A 487 12.78 20.75 -14.37
CA LEU A 487 12.15 19.95 -15.42
C LEU A 487 10.69 20.37 -15.64
N LEU A 488 9.94 20.57 -14.55
CA LEU A 488 8.54 21.00 -14.61
C LEU A 488 8.41 22.45 -15.11
N ASP A 489 9.31 23.36 -14.74
CA ASP A 489 9.34 24.73 -15.25
C ASP A 489 9.61 24.76 -16.76
N ALA A 490 10.51 23.90 -17.24
CA ALA A 490 10.75 23.74 -18.67
C ALA A 490 9.51 23.20 -19.39
N LEU A 491 8.84 22.20 -18.81
CA LEU A 491 7.59 21.63 -19.34
C LEU A 491 6.41 22.61 -19.30
N GLY A 492 6.34 23.48 -18.29
CA GLY A 492 5.28 24.49 -18.12
C GLY A 492 5.31 25.62 -19.14
N ARG A 493 6.38 25.72 -19.96
CA ARG A 493 6.43 26.65 -21.11
C ARG A 493 5.45 26.27 -22.22
N THR A 494 4.96 25.03 -22.21
CA THR A 494 3.88 24.55 -23.07
C THR A 494 2.63 24.31 -22.22
N PRO A 495 1.42 24.69 -22.70
CA PRO A 495 0.18 24.37 -22.01
C PRO A 495 0.04 22.87 -21.78
N ALA A 496 -0.55 22.48 -20.65
CA ALA A 496 -0.90 21.09 -20.40
C ALA A 496 -1.88 20.58 -21.47
N ALA A 497 -1.75 19.31 -21.83
CA ALA A 497 -2.55 18.69 -22.88
C ALA A 497 -4.01 18.45 -22.44
N SER A 498 -4.21 18.27 -21.13
CA SER A 498 -5.48 17.96 -20.51
C SER A 498 -5.40 18.25 -19.00
N PRO A 499 -6.52 18.23 -18.27
CA PRO A 499 -6.49 18.46 -16.83
C PRO A 499 -5.69 17.41 -16.06
N ILE A 500 -5.59 16.16 -16.54
CA ILE A 500 -4.73 15.15 -15.88
C ILE A 500 -3.24 15.51 -15.99
N ASP A 501 -2.81 16.05 -17.13
CA ASP A 501 -1.41 16.46 -17.36
C ASP A 501 -1.07 17.64 -16.45
N GLU A 502 -2.01 18.55 -16.24
CA GLU A 502 -1.86 19.65 -15.30
C GLU A 502 -1.81 19.17 -13.84
N TYR A 503 -2.68 18.23 -13.46
CA TYR A 503 -2.66 17.62 -12.13
C TYR A 503 -1.36 16.86 -11.86
N GLU A 504 -0.89 16.03 -12.79
CA GLU A 504 0.34 15.24 -12.65
C GLU A 504 1.54 16.18 -12.41
N ARG A 505 1.64 17.29 -13.17
CA ARG A 505 2.67 18.32 -12.97
C ARG A 505 2.58 18.97 -11.59
N ALA A 506 1.36 19.29 -11.14
CA ALA A 506 1.13 19.87 -9.82
C ALA A 506 1.50 18.89 -8.70
N SER A 507 1.15 17.61 -8.84
CA SER A 507 1.47 16.55 -7.90
C SER A 507 2.97 16.31 -7.79
N ILE A 508 3.69 16.21 -8.91
CA ILE A 508 5.16 16.06 -8.91
C ILE A 508 5.82 17.30 -8.30
N ARG A 509 5.33 18.51 -8.59
CA ARG A 509 5.83 19.74 -7.94
C ARG A 509 5.57 19.72 -6.43
N ALA A 510 4.40 19.29 -5.99
CA ALA A 510 4.07 19.14 -4.57
C ALA A 510 5.02 18.16 -3.88
N TRP A 511 5.35 17.02 -4.48
CA TRP A 511 6.37 16.11 -3.96
C TRP A 511 7.76 16.74 -3.85
N ALA A 512 8.16 17.56 -4.82
CA ALA A 512 9.43 18.27 -4.78
C ALA A 512 9.47 19.31 -3.66
N LEU A 513 8.40 20.10 -3.50
CA LEU A 513 8.27 21.08 -2.42
C LEU A 513 8.22 20.42 -1.05
N LEU A 514 7.54 19.27 -0.92
CA LEU A 514 7.55 18.46 0.30
C LEU A 514 8.95 17.93 0.62
N GLY A 515 9.73 17.55 -0.40
CA GLY A 515 11.11 17.08 -0.22
C GLY A 515 12.03 18.19 0.27
N LEU A 516 11.90 19.40 -0.28
CA LEU A 516 12.62 20.59 0.22
C LEU A 516 12.18 20.94 1.64
N CYS A 517 10.87 20.89 1.93
CA CYS A 517 10.35 21.04 3.30
C CYS A 517 11.01 20.03 4.25
N PHE A 518 11.01 18.75 3.89
CA PHE A 518 11.59 17.69 4.71
C PHE A 518 13.10 17.82 4.89
N ALA A 519 13.84 18.24 3.86
CA ALA A 519 15.28 18.52 3.96
C ALA A 519 15.57 19.59 5.02
N ARG A 520 14.81 20.68 5.03
CA ARG A 520 14.93 21.72 6.06
C ARG A 520 14.53 21.21 7.45
N ARG A 521 13.56 20.28 7.55
CA ARG A 521 13.22 19.61 8.83
C ARG A 521 14.34 18.71 9.35
N ILE A 522 15.04 17.97 8.48
CA ILE A 522 16.23 17.20 8.86
C ILE A 522 17.32 18.17 9.38
N ALA A 523 17.55 19.29 8.69
CA ALA A 523 18.51 20.30 9.14
C ALA A 523 18.14 20.88 10.52
N ALA A 524 16.86 21.17 10.76
CA ALA A 524 16.36 21.59 12.07
C ALA A 524 16.58 20.53 13.17
N ALA A 525 16.37 19.24 12.85
CA ALA A 525 16.62 18.14 13.78
C ALA A 525 18.12 17.97 14.11
N VAL A 526 19.02 18.16 13.14
CA VAL A 526 20.47 18.20 13.35
C VAL A 526 20.84 19.37 14.27
N ALA A 527 20.35 20.58 13.96
CA ALA A 527 20.60 21.78 14.77
C ALA A 527 20.10 21.64 16.21
N LEU A 528 18.94 21.00 16.39
CA LEU A 528 18.39 20.64 17.70
C LEU A 528 19.37 19.75 18.49
N CYS A 529 19.88 18.68 17.87
CA CYS A 529 20.83 17.78 18.52
C CYS A 529 22.14 18.49 18.90
N VAL A 530 22.67 19.34 18.01
CA VAL A 530 23.90 20.12 18.28
C VAL A 530 23.69 21.06 19.46
N ARG A 531 22.53 21.73 19.53
CA ARG A 531 22.16 22.59 20.66
C ARG A 531 22.09 21.81 21.97
N ASP A 532 21.48 20.62 21.95
CA ASP A 532 21.29 19.78 23.13
C ASP A 532 22.63 19.21 23.67
N ALA A 533 23.64 18.98 22.81
CA ALA A 533 24.93 18.41 23.18
C ALA A 533 25.86 19.36 23.98
N GLY A 534 25.65 20.69 23.91
CA GLY A 534 26.22 21.65 24.86
C GLY A 534 27.72 22.02 24.76
N SER A 535 28.44 21.72 23.67
CA SER A 535 29.86 22.07 23.50
C SER A 535 30.13 23.01 22.30
N PRO A 536 30.63 24.25 22.53
CA PRO A 536 31.03 25.17 21.46
C PRO A 536 32.21 24.70 20.60
N LYS A 537 32.96 23.69 21.05
CA LYS A 537 34.13 23.15 20.35
C LYS A 537 33.73 22.14 19.27
N ASP A 538 32.70 21.35 19.55
CA ASP A 538 32.15 20.36 18.60
C ASP A 538 31.21 21.03 17.59
N ALA A 539 30.52 22.11 18.01
CA ALA A 539 29.76 22.99 17.11
C ALA A 539 30.66 23.75 16.11
N ALA A 540 31.93 24.01 16.45
CA ALA A 540 32.90 24.68 15.58
C ALA A 540 33.56 23.72 14.57
N GLU A 541 33.72 22.45 14.92
CA GLU A 541 34.21 21.41 14.01
C GLU A 541 33.11 20.96 13.03
N ALA A 542 31.85 20.79 13.50
CA ALA A 542 30.69 20.55 12.63
C ALA A 542 30.41 21.72 11.65
N ALA A 543 30.66 22.97 12.08
CA ALA A 543 30.54 24.14 11.22
C ALA A 543 31.72 24.31 10.23
N ALA A 544 32.90 23.76 10.53
CA ALA A 544 34.08 23.83 9.66
C ALA A 544 34.00 22.89 8.44
N GLU A 545 33.12 21.88 8.48
CA GLU A 545 32.80 21.00 7.34
C GLU A 545 31.73 21.56 6.39
N GLY A 546 31.15 22.74 6.70
CA GLY A 546 30.34 23.52 5.74
C GLY A 546 28.95 23.95 6.21
N GLU A 547 28.51 23.57 7.40
CA GLU A 547 27.17 23.90 7.91
C GLU A 547 27.28 24.76 9.17
N ALA A 548 27.31 26.09 8.99
CA ALA A 548 27.11 27.01 10.11
C ALA A 548 25.83 26.58 10.85
N ALA A 549 25.95 26.21 12.14
CA ALA A 549 24.87 25.67 12.96
C ALA A 549 23.57 26.45 12.70
N ALA A 550 22.69 25.86 11.89
CA ALA A 550 21.52 26.57 11.42
C ALA A 550 20.59 26.80 12.62
N ASP A 551 20.06 28.01 12.76
CA ASP A 551 19.06 28.28 13.78
C ASP A 551 17.83 27.38 13.53
N VAL A 552 17.46 26.56 14.53
CA VAL A 552 16.33 25.62 14.48
C VAL A 552 15.08 26.35 13.99
N THR A 553 14.81 27.54 14.52
CA THR A 553 13.65 28.35 14.15
C THR A 553 13.73 28.81 12.69
N ALA A 554 14.91 29.16 12.20
CA ALA A 554 15.10 29.58 10.81
C ALA A 554 14.91 28.42 9.81
N GLU A 555 15.37 27.21 10.15
CA GLU A 555 15.13 26.02 9.33
C GLU A 555 13.66 25.61 9.30
N LEU A 556 12.98 25.64 10.46
CA LEU A 556 11.55 25.37 10.52
C LEU A 556 10.73 26.41 9.73
N ALA A 557 11.10 27.69 9.79
CA ALA A 557 10.46 28.74 8.99
C ALA A 557 10.63 28.50 7.48
N ARG A 558 11.82 28.04 7.04
CA ARG A 558 12.05 27.63 5.64
C ARG A 558 11.22 26.40 5.26
N ALA A 559 11.18 25.39 6.13
CA ALA A 559 10.37 24.19 5.90
C ALA A 559 8.89 24.55 5.70
N ARG A 560 8.36 25.42 6.56
CA ARG A 560 6.99 25.92 6.47
C ARG A 560 6.72 26.68 5.17
N ALA A 561 7.67 27.50 4.71
CA ALA A 561 7.53 28.23 3.45
C ALA A 561 7.37 27.29 2.25
N PHE A 562 8.22 26.25 2.14
CA PHE A 562 8.07 25.24 1.10
C PHE A 562 6.74 24.49 1.18
N TYR A 563 6.27 24.19 2.40
CA TYR A 563 4.99 23.53 2.58
C TYR A 563 3.80 24.46 2.24
N ALA A 564 3.93 25.78 2.43
CA ALA A 564 2.94 26.75 1.97
C ALA A 564 2.86 26.80 0.43
N ASP A 565 4.01 26.80 -0.25
CA ASP A 565 4.07 26.73 -1.72
C ASP A 565 3.47 25.42 -2.25
N LEU A 566 3.64 24.31 -1.51
CA LEU A 566 2.98 23.04 -1.80
C LEU A 566 1.45 23.20 -1.74
N CYS A 567 0.93 23.81 -0.67
CA CYS A 567 -0.50 24.06 -0.53
C CYS A 567 -1.02 24.90 -1.70
N ASP A 568 -0.33 25.99 -2.04
CA ASP A 568 -0.72 26.87 -3.14
C ASP A 568 -0.70 26.16 -4.51
N THR A 569 0.23 25.22 -4.69
CA THR A 569 0.30 24.36 -5.88
C THR A 569 -0.91 23.42 -6.00
N LEU A 570 -1.41 22.90 -4.89
CA LEU A 570 -2.50 21.92 -4.85
C LEU A 570 -3.90 22.53 -4.73
N ASP A 571 -4.02 23.75 -4.20
CA ASP A 571 -5.30 24.46 -4.00
C ASP A 571 -6.23 24.46 -5.25
N PRO A 572 -5.74 24.59 -6.49
CA PRO A 572 -6.60 24.49 -7.68
C PRO A 572 -7.31 23.13 -7.81
N TRP A 573 -6.70 22.07 -7.28
CA TRP A 573 -7.08 20.67 -7.48
C TRP A 573 -7.71 20.03 -6.24
N ILE A 574 -7.15 20.31 -5.06
CA ILE A 574 -7.56 19.76 -3.75
C ILE A 574 -7.83 20.92 -2.75
N PRO A 575 -8.84 21.78 -3.01
CA PRO A 575 -9.12 22.95 -2.16
C PRO A 575 -9.90 22.63 -0.87
N ALA A 576 -10.28 21.37 -0.65
CA ALA A 576 -11.17 20.98 0.43
C ALA A 576 -10.72 19.67 1.08
N PRO A 577 -11.03 19.46 2.38
CA PRO A 577 -10.65 18.23 3.04
C PRO A 577 -11.27 16.99 2.40
N TYR A 578 -10.51 15.92 2.26
CA TYR A 578 -10.96 14.61 1.77
C TYR A 578 -10.90 13.54 2.86
N ASP A 579 -11.72 12.50 2.71
CA ASP A 579 -11.81 11.42 3.70
C ASP A 579 -10.52 10.60 3.69
N LEU A 580 -9.93 10.39 4.86
CA LEU A 580 -8.68 9.67 5.02
C LEU A 580 -8.89 8.55 6.05
N LEU A 581 -8.84 7.29 5.60
CA LEU A 581 -8.88 6.15 6.55
C LEU A 581 -7.68 6.16 7.50
N HIS A 582 -6.62 6.85 7.08
CA HIS A 582 -5.26 6.63 7.51
C HIS A 582 -5.04 6.93 9.00
N LEU A 583 -6.01 7.49 9.71
CA LEU A 583 -5.90 7.78 11.14
C LEU A 583 -7.22 7.47 11.89
N GLY A 584 -8.14 6.68 11.32
CA GLY A 584 -9.56 6.71 11.72
C GLY A 584 -10.16 5.45 12.37
N ASP A 585 -9.71 4.22 12.07
CA ASP A 585 -10.62 3.07 12.28
C ASP A 585 -10.46 2.26 13.58
N ASN A 586 -9.40 2.44 14.38
CA ASN A 586 -9.13 1.60 15.55
C ASN A 586 -8.82 2.38 16.85
N PHE A 587 -9.50 3.50 17.07
CA PHE A 587 -9.41 4.27 18.32
C PHE A 587 -10.33 3.74 19.45
N ASN A 588 -10.57 2.43 19.50
CA ASN A 588 -11.36 1.77 20.57
C ASN A 588 -10.56 1.47 21.86
N ARG A 589 -9.68 2.40 22.25
CA ARG A 589 -9.27 2.54 23.66
C ARG A 589 -9.68 3.94 24.09
N ALA A 590 -10.40 4.03 25.21
CA ALA A 590 -11.00 5.25 25.76
C ALA A 590 -10.04 6.42 26.02
N GLU A 591 -8.74 6.25 25.74
CA GLU A 591 -7.64 7.13 26.11
C GLU A 591 -7.12 7.97 24.93
N TYR A 592 -7.47 7.66 23.69
CA TYR A 592 -6.92 8.32 22.50
C TYR A 592 -7.99 9.17 21.79
N ARG A 593 -7.83 10.49 21.87
CA ARG A 593 -8.75 11.50 21.33
C ARG A 593 -8.68 11.53 19.79
N VAL A 594 -9.86 11.39 19.17
CA VAL A 594 -10.28 11.71 17.78
C VAL A 594 -9.21 11.62 16.69
N GLY A 595 -9.29 10.57 15.86
CA GLY A 595 -8.51 10.43 14.63
C GLY A 595 -8.75 11.53 13.59
N ILE A 596 -7.82 11.69 12.64
CA ILE A 596 -8.02 12.59 11.49
C ILE A 596 -8.83 11.83 10.43
N ASP A 597 -10.16 11.91 10.53
CA ASP A 597 -11.08 11.27 9.56
C ASP A 597 -11.06 11.99 8.20
N ARG A 598 -10.66 13.27 8.19
CA ARG A 598 -10.56 14.11 6.99
C ARG A 598 -9.30 14.95 7.01
N PHE A 599 -8.58 14.99 5.90
CA PHE A 599 -7.31 15.70 5.79
C PHE A 599 -7.37 16.83 4.75
N HIS A 600 -6.66 17.92 5.03
CA HIS A 600 -6.41 19.01 4.09
C HIS A 600 -4.99 19.52 4.26
N HIS A 601 -4.24 19.72 3.16
CA HIS A 601 -2.83 20.09 3.23
C HIS A 601 -2.59 21.35 4.09
N ARG A 602 -3.42 22.40 3.96
CA ARG A 602 -3.27 23.63 4.77
C ARG A 602 -3.40 23.42 6.29
N SER A 603 -4.02 22.32 6.76
CA SER A 603 -4.09 22.04 8.20
C SER A 603 -2.72 21.84 8.83
N VAL A 604 -1.73 21.37 8.05
CA VAL A 604 -0.36 21.13 8.51
C VAL A 604 0.39 22.43 8.77
N LEU A 605 0.04 23.54 8.09
CA LEU A 605 0.67 24.84 8.35
C LEU A 605 0.47 25.29 9.79
N GLY A 606 -0.71 25.05 10.37
CA GLY A 606 -0.98 25.34 11.78
C GLY A 606 -0.14 24.48 12.72
N LEU A 607 0.02 23.19 12.41
CA LEU A 607 0.88 22.29 13.20
C LEU A 607 2.36 22.69 13.13
N MET A 608 2.82 23.18 11.97
CA MET A 608 4.18 23.71 11.81
C MET A 608 4.37 25.03 12.57
N ASP A 609 3.37 25.91 12.58
CA ASP A 609 3.38 27.15 13.37
C ASP A 609 3.49 26.84 14.87
N GLU A 610 2.71 25.88 15.37
CA GLU A 610 2.79 25.40 16.75
C GLU A 610 4.16 24.80 17.08
N GLU A 611 4.80 24.07 16.17
CA GLU A 611 6.15 23.56 16.37
C GLU A 611 7.22 24.66 16.39
N ILE A 612 7.09 25.69 15.55
CA ILE A 612 8.02 26.84 15.51
C ILE A 612 7.98 27.65 16.81
N GLU A 613 6.80 27.78 17.41
CA GLU A 613 6.60 28.52 18.67
C GLU A 613 7.19 27.79 19.89
N ARG A 614 7.28 26.45 19.84
CA ARG A 614 7.83 25.60 20.91
C ARG A 614 9.35 25.53 20.86
#